data_AF-A0A1B1PXF5-F1
#
_entry.id   AF-A0A1B1PXF5-F1
#
_cell.length_a   1.000
_cell.length_b   1.000
_cell.length_c   1.000
_cell.angle_alpha   90.00
_cell.angle_beta   90.00
_cell.angle_gamma   90.00
#
_symmetry.space_group_name_H-M   'P 1'
#
loop_
_entity.id
_entity.type
_entity.pdbx_description
1 polymer ?
#
loop_
_entity_poly.entity_id
_entity_poly.type
_entity_poly.pdbx_seq_one_letter_code
_entity_poly.pdbx_strand_id
1 'polypeptide(L)'
;MEARMQKMGRREYVQVLRLLETFELADVHAAVKKALNLGAVGFDAVKHLVLCHVERRPPKLDLDVYPYLPRANVGTTSAASYMSLLSGDAA
;
A
#
# COMPACT_ATOMS: atom_id res chain seq x y z
N MET A 1 0.80 -5.53 17.39
CA MET A 1 0.64 -4.52 16.31
C MET A 1 -0.73 -3.84 16.36
N GLU A 2 -1.76 -4.54 16.84
CA GLU A 2 -3.17 -4.11 16.79
C GLU A 2 -3.60 -3.11 17.90
N ALA A 3 -2.90 -3.05 19.04
CA ALA A 3 -3.25 -2.13 20.13
C ALA A 3 -3.02 -0.63 19.82
N ARG A 4 -2.32 -0.28 18.73
CA ARG A 4 -2.07 1.11 18.30
C ARG A 4 -3.16 1.69 17.39
N MET A 5 -4.11 0.86 16.91
CA MET A 5 -5.01 1.21 15.80
C MET A 5 -6.27 1.99 16.20
N GLN A 6 -6.68 2.02 17.47
CA GLN A 6 -7.96 2.67 17.87
C GLN A 6 -8.01 4.20 17.69
N LYS A 7 -6.85 4.88 17.59
CA LYS A 7 -6.76 6.34 17.32
C LYS A 7 -6.40 6.67 15.87
N MET A 8 -6.12 5.67 15.02
CA MET A 8 -5.48 5.87 13.71
C MET A 8 -6.48 6.24 12.61
N GLY A 9 -7.64 5.56 12.55
CA GLY A 9 -8.63 5.81 11.49
C GLY A 9 -9.19 7.25 11.47
N ARG A 10 -9.36 7.88 12.65
CA ARG A 10 -9.78 9.29 12.72
C ARG A 10 -8.73 10.25 12.17
N ARG A 11 -7.45 9.98 12.42
CA ARG A 11 -6.34 10.80 11.92
C ARG A 11 -6.21 10.68 10.41
N GLU A 12 -6.24 9.45 9.90
CA GLU A 12 -6.18 9.18 8.47
C GLU A 12 -7.38 9.81 7.75
N TYR A 13 -8.58 9.70 8.31
CA TYR A 13 -9.77 10.35 7.77
C TYR A 13 -9.60 11.87 7.67
N VAL A 14 -9.14 12.53 8.73
CA VAL A 14 -8.87 13.97 8.71
C VAL A 14 -7.78 14.29 7.68
N GLN A 15 -6.70 13.52 7.62
CA GLN A 15 -5.63 13.74 6.63
C GLN A 15 -6.11 13.60 5.18
N VAL A 16 -6.99 12.62 4.90
CA VAL A 16 -7.62 12.45 3.58
C VAL A 16 -8.51 13.65 3.25
N LEU A 17 -9.31 14.15 4.20
CA LEU A 17 -10.11 15.37 3.99
C LEU A 17 -9.23 16.58 3.69
N ARG A 18 -8.07 16.71 4.34
CA ARG A 18 -7.12 17.80 4.08
C ARG A 18 -6.50 17.78 2.68
N LEU A 19 -6.55 16.66 1.95
CA LEU A 19 -6.13 16.64 0.54
C LEU A 19 -6.99 17.58 -0.32
N LEU A 20 -8.25 17.82 0.06
CA LEU A 20 -9.15 18.76 -0.60
C LEU A 20 -8.69 20.23 -0.49
N GLU A 21 -7.73 20.54 0.39
CA GLU A 21 -7.07 21.85 0.43
C GLU A 21 -6.19 22.09 -0.81
N THR A 22 -5.81 21.02 -1.53
CA THR A 22 -4.81 21.05 -2.62
C THR A 22 -5.27 20.37 -3.92
N PHE A 23 -6.19 19.41 -3.85
CA PHE A 23 -6.65 18.61 -4.97
C PHE A 23 -8.16 18.74 -5.15
N GLU A 24 -8.65 18.55 -6.39
CA GLU A 24 -10.08 18.61 -6.66
C GLU A 24 -10.83 17.43 -6.00
N LEU A 25 -12.09 17.67 -5.64
CA LEU A 25 -12.95 16.63 -5.05
C LEU A 25 -13.06 15.39 -5.96
N ALA A 26 -13.10 15.59 -7.28
CA ALA A 26 -13.17 14.50 -8.24
C ALA A 26 -11.92 13.59 -8.17
N ASP A 27 -10.73 14.18 -8.09
CA ASP A 27 -9.45 13.46 -8.02
C ASP A 27 -9.33 12.69 -6.70
N VAL A 28 -9.68 13.34 -5.59
CA VAL A 28 -9.66 12.72 -4.25
C VAL A 28 -10.68 11.58 -4.19
N HIS A 29 -11.88 11.77 -4.73
CA HIS A 29 -12.91 10.73 -4.76
C HIS A 29 -12.48 9.51 -5.58
N ALA A 30 -11.90 9.74 -6.77
CA ALA A 30 -11.40 8.66 -7.63
C ALA A 30 -10.28 7.86 -6.93
N ALA A 31 -9.35 8.56 -6.26
CA ALA A 31 -8.27 7.92 -5.52
C ALA A 31 -8.76 7.11 -4.32
N VAL A 32 -9.72 7.63 -3.53
CA VAL A 32 -10.32 6.90 -2.40
C VAL A 32 -11.03 5.64 -2.89
N LYS A 33 -11.81 5.72 -3.98
CA LYS A 33 -12.48 4.56 -4.57
C LYS A 33 -11.47 3.50 -5.00
N LYS A 34 -10.35 3.92 -5.59
CA LYS A 34 -9.27 3.02 -6.00
C LYS A 34 -8.56 2.40 -4.79
N ALA A 35 -8.29 3.17 -3.74
CA ALA A 35 -7.70 2.68 -2.49
C ALA A 35 -8.57 1.59 -1.83
N LEU A 36 -9.88 1.81 -1.79
CA LEU A 36 -10.85 0.83 -1.29
C LEU A 36 -10.83 -0.47 -2.10
N ASN A 37 -10.81 -0.39 -3.43
CA ASN A 37 -10.72 -1.56 -4.30
C ASN A 37 -9.42 -2.36 -4.10
N LEU A 38 -8.33 -1.68 -3.74
CA LEU A 38 -7.02 -2.30 -3.48
C LEU A 38 -6.87 -2.78 -2.03
N GLY A 39 -7.81 -2.48 -1.12
CA GLY A 39 -7.67 -2.74 0.32
C GLY A 39 -6.59 -1.91 1.01
N ALA A 40 -6.08 -0.85 0.37
CA ALA A 40 -4.97 -0.02 0.83
C ALA A 40 -5.47 1.35 1.30
N VAL A 41 -6.20 1.38 2.43
CA VAL A 41 -6.94 2.58 2.91
C VAL A 41 -6.11 3.55 3.76
N GLY A 42 -4.80 3.36 3.86
CA GLY A 42 -3.90 4.29 4.56
C GLY A 42 -3.79 5.64 3.85
N PHE A 43 -3.55 6.71 4.61
CA PHE A 43 -3.43 8.07 4.07
C PHE A 43 -2.40 8.18 2.94
N ASP A 44 -1.21 7.58 3.12
CA ASP A 44 -0.14 7.65 2.12
C ASP A 44 -0.51 6.95 0.81
N ALA A 45 -1.31 5.88 0.88
CA ALA A 45 -1.82 5.19 -0.30
C ALA A 45 -2.81 6.09 -1.07
N VAL A 46 -3.76 6.72 -0.36
CA VAL A 46 -4.71 7.67 -0.97
C VAL A 46 -3.95 8.84 -1.60
N LYS A 47 -3.03 9.47 -0.87
CA LYS A 47 -2.20 10.57 -1.37
C LYS A 47 -1.45 10.20 -2.64
N HIS A 48 -0.83 9.01 -2.67
CA HIS A 48 -0.10 8.54 -3.85
C HIS A 48 -1.05 8.34 -5.05
N LEU A 49 -2.22 7.74 -4.82
CA LEU A 49 -3.21 7.53 -5.88
C LEU A 49 -3.80 8.83 -6.43
N VAL A 50 -4.00 9.85 -5.59
CA VAL A 50 -4.39 11.20 -6.03
C VAL A 50 -3.32 11.78 -6.95
N LEU A 51 -2.06 11.73 -6.53
CA LEU A 51 -0.93 12.24 -7.34
C LEU A 51 -0.87 11.54 -8.70
N CYS A 52 -1.00 10.21 -8.72
CA CYS A 52 -1.00 9.41 -9.94
C CYS A 52 -2.17 9.77 -10.87
N HIS A 53 -3.34 10.08 -10.30
CA HIS A 53 -4.52 10.46 -11.06
C HIS A 53 -4.32 11.81 -11.75
N VAL A 54 -3.83 12.81 -11.01
CA VAL A 54 -3.55 14.17 -11.52
C VAL A 54 -2.44 14.16 -12.56
N GLU A 55 -1.32 13.47 -12.28
CA GLU A 55 -0.17 13.41 -13.18
C GLU A 55 -0.42 12.50 -14.41
N ARG A 56 -1.55 11.77 -14.44
CA ARG A 56 -1.86 10.73 -15.44
C ARG A 56 -0.74 9.70 -15.58
N ARG A 57 -0.04 9.43 -14.47
CA ARG A 57 1.03 8.45 -14.38
C ARG A 57 0.51 7.18 -13.72
N PRO A 58 0.87 5.99 -14.23
CA PRO A 58 0.52 4.76 -13.54
C PRO A 58 1.15 4.78 -12.13
N PRO A 59 0.44 4.33 -11.09
CA PRO A 59 1.02 4.19 -9.76
C PRO A 59 2.19 3.22 -9.82
N LYS A 60 3.40 3.75 -9.66
CA LYS A 60 4.62 2.97 -9.60
C LYS A 60 4.97 2.77 -8.13
N LEU A 61 4.76 1.56 -7.64
CA LEU A 61 5.33 1.12 -6.38
C LEU A 61 6.81 0.79 -6.65
N ASP A 62 7.67 1.79 -6.46
CA ASP A 62 9.11 1.57 -6.48
C ASP A 62 9.56 1.09 -5.10
N LEU A 63 9.74 -0.23 -5.00
CA LEU A 63 10.17 -0.89 -3.77
C LEU A 63 11.64 -0.61 -3.44
N ASP A 64 12.45 -0.18 -4.41
CA ASP A 64 13.88 0.14 -4.20
C ASP A 64 14.07 1.50 -3.51
N VAL A 65 13.06 2.37 -3.56
CA VAL A 65 13.10 3.75 -3.02
C VAL A 65 12.23 3.91 -1.76
N TYR A 66 11.64 2.84 -1.23
CA TYR A 66 10.77 2.95 -0.06
C TYR A 66 11.57 3.10 1.25
N PRO A 67 11.50 4.24 1.97
CA PRO A 67 12.43 4.58 3.08
C PRO A 67 12.41 3.60 4.26
N TYR A 68 11.33 2.84 4.40
CA TYR A 68 11.11 1.92 5.51
C TYR A 68 11.06 0.46 5.09
N LEU A 69 11.27 0.15 3.80
CA LEU A 69 11.23 -1.22 3.31
C LEU A 69 12.66 -1.77 3.34
N PRO A 70 12.94 -2.80 4.16
CA PRO A 70 14.22 -3.46 4.11
C PRO A 70 14.44 -4.04 2.70
N ARG A 71 15.65 -3.90 2.16
CA ARG A 71 15.99 -4.53 0.88
C ARG A 71 15.76 -6.04 1.01
N ALA A 72 14.88 -6.57 0.17
CA ALA A 72 14.61 -8.01 0.14
C ALA A 72 15.81 -8.73 -0.50
N ASN A 73 16.63 -9.40 0.31
CA ASN A 73 17.66 -10.30 -0.21
C ASN A 73 17.02 -11.66 -0.51
N VAL A 74 16.50 -11.82 -1.73
CA VAL A 74 15.87 -13.07 -2.16
C VAL A 74 16.94 -14.02 -2.66
N GLY A 75 17.12 -15.16 -1.99
CA GLY A 75 18.03 -16.21 -2.44
C GLY A 75 17.57 -16.82 -3.77
N THR A 76 18.52 -17.39 -4.52
CA THR A 76 18.21 -18.12 -5.76
C THR A 76 17.33 -19.33 -5.45
N THR A 77 16.21 -19.45 -6.14
CA THR A 77 15.26 -20.55 -5.97
C THR A 77 15.94 -21.89 -6.26
N SER A 78 15.98 -22.78 -5.26
CA SER A 78 16.41 -24.18 -5.41
C SER A 78 15.20 -25.09 -5.46
N ALA A 79 15.07 -25.88 -6.53
CA ALA A 79 13.97 -26.85 -6.67
C ALA A 79 13.95 -27.90 -5.54
N ALA A 80 15.12 -28.28 -5.03
CA ALA A 80 15.24 -29.25 -3.94
C ALA A 80 14.58 -28.75 -2.64
N SER A 81 14.59 -27.43 -2.39
CA SER A 81 13.96 -26.84 -1.20
C SER A 81 12.43 -26.96 -1.19
N TYR A 82 11.80 -27.15 -2.35
CA TYR A 82 10.35 -27.34 -2.46
C TYR A 82 9.94 -28.82 -2.33
N MET A 83 10.89 -29.76 -2.39
CA MET A 83 10.58 -31.19 -2.25
C MET A 83 10.01 -31.54 -0.86
N SER A 84 10.32 -30.75 0.17
CA SER A 84 9.71 -30.89 1.51
C SER A 84 8.19 -30.66 1.49
N LEU A 85 7.68 -29.87 0.55
CA LEU A 85 6.24 -29.60 0.42
C LEU A 85 5.48 -30.79 -0.20
N LEU A 86 6.17 -31.69 -0.88
CA LEU A 86 5.58 -32.91 -1.45
C LEU A 86 5.41 -34.03 -0.40
N SER A 87 6.06 -33.91 0.77
CA SER A 87 6.07 -34.98 1.77
C SER A 87 4.90 -34.96 2.76
N GLY A 88 3.96 -34.01 2.67
CA GLY A 88 2.71 -34.04 3.45
C GLY A 88 2.84 -33.79 4.97
N ASP A 89 4.04 -33.88 5.54
CA ASP A 89 4.31 -33.46 6.92
C ASP A 89 4.75 -31.99 6.94
N ALA A 90 3.75 -31.11 6.95
CA ALA A 90 3.93 -29.75 7.47
C ALA A 90 4.12 -29.85 8.99
N ALA A 91 5.25 -29.35 9.49
CA ALA A 91 5.51 -29.17 10.91
C ALA A 91 4.53 -28.19 11.56
#